data_AF-A0A938B7B9-F1
#
_entry.id   AF-A0A938B7B9-F1
#
_cell.length_a   1.000
_cell.length_b   1.000
_cell.length_c   1.000
_cell.angle_alpha   90.00
_cell.angle_beta   90.00
_cell.angle_gamma   90.00
#
_symmetry.space_group_name_H-M   'P 1'
#
loop_
_entity.id
_entity.type
_entity.pdbx_description
1 polymer ?
#
loop_
_entity_poly.entity_id
_entity_poly.type
_entity_poly.pdbx_seq_one_letter_code
_entity_poly.pdbx_strand_id
1 'polypeptide(L)'
;MQVESQFNGHTGPLRFSAFVPAQSVNHHFSDPAGRREALQLFQANKINKVYLDCLRGGHFPGEEVLITARDFFREHGLEVSAGLTPTRGTGKASTHGRWWLCYTNKKTQEELQQVVRRTARIFDEIIVDDFLCTQCQCNECRTARDEHSWGEYYRDLLVQVAQDCIIAPSKAENPRMRLVIKYPQWYDRFHAFGYDVRQHPTLFDEVWVGTEIRDPRVEYVHQYQAFANYQWLASLSGEKIGGAWFDFINCYPEIYVEQAVQSILAGARELIRFHYQPDLYSPEHPNTSALLKAMPELEKLASLLDGHAPQGIAFYKPPDTDGEDEAYLLDYLGMLGLPMIPCHTFPHNAQAVCLPLHAAVGPDIADNVIALAERGGTIMLTPGFLEKFAHDERILRLAGYANPPVTAADFWTFRFSVQQAPALAESHIHFGANLHPISAEVLASGIHPTGNFPVLTRNKYENGKVLVFNAKTFRYSEGSGRVTVAEPVSLPNLPQKLVDILRAEMLSDFPVNVQVQSRVGVYWYSNLLVLTNFNDQSVEAKVALKPTYTGHAKDAVTQRMLGEWADGQLTFEIPARQFAVISR
;
A
#
# COMPACT_ATOMS: atom_id res chain seq x y z
N MET A 1 7.16 -14.74 -18.32
CA MET A 1 5.72 -14.37 -18.31
C MET A 1 5.62 -13.03 -17.58
N GLN A 2 4.69 -12.15 -17.95
CA GLN A 2 4.48 -10.92 -17.17
C GLN A 2 3.95 -11.32 -15.79
N VAL A 3 4.44 -10.67 -14.74
CA VAL A 3 3.85 -10.87 -13.42
C VAL A 3 2.58 -10.07 -13.37
N GLU A 4 1.48 -10.79 -13.34
CA GLU A 4 0.16 -10.28 -13.00
C GLU A 4 0.03 -10.32 -11.49
N SER A 5 -0.67 -9.32 -10.93
CA SER A 5 -1.27 -9.55 -9.63
C SER A 5 -2.14 -10.79 -9.69
N GLN A 6 -2.06 -11.61 -8.66
CA GLN A 6 -2.87 -12.82 -8.59
C GLN A 6 -4.36 -12.46 -8.43
N PHE A 7 -4.69 -11.27 -7.89
CA PHE A 7 -6.06 -10.86 -7.58
C PHE A 7 -6.26 -9.34 -7.65
N ASN A 8 -7.42 -8.91 -8.17
CA ASN A 8 -7.77 -7.49 -8.36
C ASN A 8 -9.00 -7.08 -7.58
N GLY A 9 -9.24 -7.73 -6.44
CA GLY A 9 -10.51 -7.58 -5.72
C GLY A 9 -11.69 -8.19 -6.48
N HIS A 10 -12.88 -7.90 -5.97
CA HIS A 10 -14.14 -8.30 -6.57
C HIS A 10 -14.46 -7.46 -7.82
N THR A 11 -15.26 -8.00 -8.74
CA THR A 11 -15.75 -7.28 -9.93
C THR A 11 -17.09 -6.61 -9.68
N GLY A 12 -17.44 -5.60 -10.48
CA GLY A 12 -18.75 -4.95 -10.44
C GLY A 12 -18.70 -3.42 -10.27
N PRO A 13 -19.86 -2.78 -10.03
CA PRO A 13 -19.92 -1.32 -9.91
C PRO A 13 -19.15 -0.85 -8.69
N LEU A 14 -18.54 0.33 -8.81
CA LEU A 14 -17.90 1.01 -7.68
C LEU A 14 -18.95 1.37 -6.62
N ARG A 15 -18.67 1.03 -5.36
CA ARG A 15 -19.52 1.29 -4.20
C ARG A 15 -18.80 2.14 -3.17
N PHE A 16 -19.55 3.00 -2.49
CA PHE A 16 -19.03 3.79 -1.37
C PHE A 16 -19.74 3.40 -0.08
N SER A 17 -18.97 3.37 0.99
CA SER A 17 -19.44 3.00 2.32
C SER A 17 -19.05 4.06 3.34
N ALA A 18 -19.90 4.28 4.34
CA ALA A 18 -19.63 5.20 5.43
C ALA A 18 -19.30 4.41 6.70
N PHE A 19 -18.23 4.79 7.40
CA PHE A 19 -17.94 4.27 8.73
C PHE A 19 -18.29 5.32 9.79
N VAL A 20 -19.22 4.98 10.69
CA VAL A 20 -19.73 5.87 11.72
C VAL A 20 -19.11 5.50 13.06
N PRO A 21 -18.25 6.35 13.66
CA PRO A 21 -17.63 6.07 14.95
C PRO A 21 -18.65 5.88 16.06
N ALA A 22 -18.29 5.09 17.07
CA ALA A 22 -19.21 4.72 18.15
C ALA A 22 -19.86 5.93 18.83
N GLN A 23 -19.08 6.99 19.07
CA GLN A 23 -19.57 8.24 19.66
C GLN A 23 -20.60 8.92 18.75
N SER A 24 -20.35 8.95 17.44
CA SER A 24 -21.24 9.54 16.43
C SER A 24 -22.55 8.75 16.29
N VAL A 25 -22.52 7.42 16.43
CA VAL A 25 -23.74 6.59 16.44
C VAL A 25 -24.69 7.06 17.54
N ASN A 26 -24.21 7.16 18.78
CA ASN A 26 -25.05 7.62 19.88
C ASN A 26 -25.46 9.10 19.73
N HIS A 27 -24.52 9.95 19.33
CA HIS A 27 -24.77 11.39 19.24
C HIS A 27 -25.82 11.74 18.18
N HIS A 28 -25.71 11.18 16.97
CA HIS A 28 -26.57 11.54 15.85
C HIS A 28 -27.76 10.59 15.68
N PHE A 29 -27.63 9.31 16.03
CA PHE A 29 -28.64 8.31 15.68
C PHE A 29 -29.55 7.91 16.83
N SER A 30 -29.42 8.53 18.01
CA SER A 30 -30.45 8.44 19.05
C SER A 30 -31.71 9.25 18.67
N ASP A 31 -31.54 10.40 18.02
CA ASP A 31 -32.62 11.26 17.54
C ASP A 31 -33.10 10.88 16.12
N PRO A 32 -34.42 10.68 15.89
CA PRO A 32 -34.98 10.56 14.54
C PRO A 32 -34.57 11.66 13.56
N ALA A 33 -34.38 12.91 14.01
CA ALA A 33 -33.96 14.00 13.12
C ALA A 33 -32.53 13.80 12.62
N GLY A 34 -31.59 13.45 13.49
CA GLY A 34 -30.21 13.17 13.12
C GLY A 34 -30.07 11.96 12.18
N ARG A 35 -30.92 10.93 12.35
CA ARG A 35 -30.99 9.80 11.39
C ARG A 35 -31.43 10.25 10.00
N ARG A 36 -32.44 11.12 9.90
CA ARG A 36 -32.91 11.67 8.62
C ARG A 36 -31.87 12.56 7.94
N GLU A 37 -31.20 13.42 8.70
CA GLU A 37 -30.09 14.24 8.20
C GLU A 37 -28.95 13.36 7.65
N ALA A 38 -28.55 12.34 8.41
CA ALA A 38 -27.52 11.40 7.98
C ALA A 38 -27.91 10.65 6.70
N LEU A 39 -29.17 10.21 6.59
CA LEU A 39 -29.67 9.59 5.36
C LEU A 39 -29.57 10.53 4.16
N GLN A 40 -29.94 11.80 4.31
CA GLN A 40 -29.82 12.79 3.23
C GLN A 40 -28.35 12.98 2.81
N LEU A 41 -27.43 13.07 3.78
CA LEU A 41 -26.00 13.14 3.50
C LEU A 41 -25.48 11.87 2.83
N PHE A 42 -25.86 10.69 3.31
CA PHE A 42 -25.48 9.41 2.71
C PHE A 42 -25.97 9.30 1.26
N GLN A 43 -27.22 9.69 0.98
CA GLN A 43 -27.76 9.73 -0.39
C GLN A 43 -27.00 10.74 -1.27
N ALA A 44 -26.74 11.95 -0.78
CA ALA A 44 -25.97 12.96 -1.50
C ALA A 44 -24.53 12.50 -1.80
N ASN A 45 -24.01 11.59 -0.98
CA ASN A 45 -22.67 11.02 -1.11
C ASN A 45 -22.63 9.66 -1.84
N LYS A 46 -23.77 9.21 -2.39
CA LYS A 46 -23.94 7.89 -3.02
C LYS A 46 -23.45 6.72 -2.14
N ILE A 47 -23.65 6.82 -0.83
CA ILE A 47 -23.31 5.73 0.10
C ILE A 47 -24.28 4.57 -0.11
N ASN A 48 -23.73 3.37 -0.30
CA ASN A 48 -24.47 2.12 -0.46
C ASN A 48 -24.58 1.33 0.86
N LYS A 49 -23.57 1.48 1.73
CA LYS A 49 -23.46 0.72 2.97
C LYS A 49 -22.96 1.57 4.13
N VAL A 50 -23.48 1.31 5.33
CA VAL A 50 -23.10 2.00 6.56
C VAL A 50 -22.57 0.99 7.57
N TYR A 51 -21.38 1.26 8.10
CA TYR A 51 -20.80 0.53 9.23
C TYR A 51 -21.04 1.33 10.51
N LEU A 52 -21.78 0.74 11.45
CA LEU A 52 -22.04 1.31 12.77
C LEU A 52 -21.05 0.74 13.77
N ASP A 53 -20.09 1.56 14.20
CA ASP A 53 -19.03 1.12 15.11
C ASP A 53 -19.58 0.83 16.50
N CYS A 54 -19.41 -0.40 16.97
CA CYS A 54 -19.98 -0.89 18.22
C CYS A 54 -19.05 -0.69 19.42
N LEU A 55 -17.79 -0.33 19.17
CA LEU A 55 -16.79 -0.07 20.21
C LEU A 55 -15.72 0.87 19.67
N ARG A 56 -15.50 2.00 20.34
CA ARG A 56 -14.32 2.86 20.12
C ARG A 56 -14.03 3.71 21.33
N GLY A 57 -12.78 3.77 21.77
CA GLY A 57 -12.35 4.71 22.80
C GLY A 57 -13.04 4.54 24.15
N GLY A 58 -13.44 3.32 24.53
CA GLY A 58 -14.26 3.09 25.73
C GLY A 58 -15.76 3.29 25.55
N HIS A 59 -16.20 3.73 24.39
CA HIS A 59 -17.60 4.04 24.14
C HIS A 59 -18.34 2.86 23.50
N PHE A 60 -19.52 2.58 24.04
CA PHE A 60 -20.46 1.57 23.55
C PHE A 60 -21.78 2.24 23.20
N PRO A 61 -22.22 2.20 21.93
CA PRO A 61 -23.55 2.66 21.59
C PRO A 61 -24.63 1.87 22.33
N GLY A 62 -25.77 2.50 22.60
CA GLY A 62 -26.93 1.83 23.20
C GLY A 62 -27.50 0.76 22.25
N GLU A 63 -28.03 -0.34 22.78
CA GLU A 63 -28.48 -1.46 21.95
C GLU A 63 -29.68 -1.07 21.09
N GLU A 64 -30.64 -0.40 21.72
CA GLU A 64 -31.80 0.18 21.07
C GLU A 64 -31.38 1.20 20.00
N VAL A 65 -30.34 2.00 20.24
CA VAL A 65 -29.82 2.97 19.25
C VAL A 65 -29.25 2.25 18.04
N LEU A 66 -28.44 1.20 18.24
CA LEU A 66 -27.89 0.38 17.15
C LEU A 66 -28.98 -0.30 16.32
N ILE A 67 -29.96 -0.92 16.99
CA ILE A 67 -31.11 -1.58 16.34
C ILE A 67 -31.92 -0.56 15.55
N THR A 68 -32.30 0.55 16.17
CA THR A 68 -33.11 1.60 15.53
C THR A 68 -32.39 2.22 14.34
N ALA A 69 -31.08 2.50 14.46
CA ALA A 69 -30.29 3.03 13.35
C ALA A 69 -30.15 2.00 12.21
N ARG A 70 -29.85 0.74 12.54
CA ARG A 70 -29.77 -0.36 11.57
C ARG A 70 -31.06 -0.50 10.78
N ASP A 71 -32.19 -0.59 11.47
CA ASP A 71 -33.49 -0.82 10.84
C ASP A 71 -33.89 0.39 10.00
N PHE A 72 -33.71 1.61 10.53
CA PHE A 72 -33.97 2.83 9.78
C PHE A 72 -33.17 2.90 8.47
N PHE A 73 -31.86 2.66 8.48
CA PHE A 73 -31.06 2.74 7.25
C PHE A 73 -31.37 1.59 6.28
N ARG A 74 -31.66 0.38 6.77
CA ARG A 74 -32.10 -0.76 5.93
C ARG A 74 -33.44 -0.49 5.25
N GLU A 75 -34.41 0.04 5.97
CA GLU A 75 -35.73 0.45 5.43
C GLU A 75 -35.59 1.49 4.31
N HIS A 76 -34.53 2.29 4.32
CA HIS A 76 -34.22 3.29 3.30
C HIS A 76 -33.20 2.81 2.24
N GLY A 77 -32.99 1.49 2.15
CA GLY A 77 -32.25 0.87 1.05
C GLY A 77 -30.74 0.81 1.21
N LEU A 78 -30.20 1.07 2.41
CA LEU A 78 -28.77 0.94 2.69
C LEU A 78 -28.46 -0.45 3.28
N GLU A 79 -27.32 -1.02 2.89
CA GLU A 79 -26.73 -2.13 3.63
C GLU A 79 -26.19 -1.62 4.97
N VAL A 80 -26.33 -2.42 6.04
CA VAL A 80 -25.84 -2.03 7.36
C VAL A 80 -25.14 -3.19 8.04
N SER A 81 -23.90 -2.92 8.45
CA SER A 81 -23.00 -3.83 9.16
C SER A 81 -22.43 -3.16 10.41
N ALA A 82 -21.79 -3.94 11.27
CA ALA A 82 -21.10 -3.41 12.44
C ALA A 82 -19.64 -3.09 12.15
N GLY A 83 -19.12 -2.04 12.77
CA GLY A 83 -17.69 -1.84 13.01
C GLY A 83 -17.29 -2.31 14.41
N LEU A 84 -16.04 -2.68 14.59
CA LEU A 84 -15.45 -3.00 15.89
C LEU A 84 -14.06 -2.39 15.97
N THR A 85 -13.87 -1.36 16.79
CA THR A 85 -12.60 -0.63 16.92
C THR A 85 -11.97 -0.79 18.31
N PRO A 86 -11.24 -1.89 18.55
CA PRO A 86 -10.72 -2.21 19.87
C PRO A 86 -9.58 -1.26 20.25
N THR A 87 -9.94 -0.19 20.94
CA THR A 87 -9.04 0.91 21.33
C THR A 87 -9.17 1.20 22.83
N ARG A 88 -8.09 1.78 23.39
CA ARG A 88 -7.99 2.22 24.79
C ARG A 88 -9.24 2.99 25.21
N GLY A 89 -9.67 2.72 26.45
CA GLY A 89 -10.90 3.24 27.06
C GLY A 89 -11.80 2.09 27.50
N THR A 90 -11.57 0.90 26.91
CA THR A 90 -11.93 -0.42 27.43
C THR A 90 -10.66 -1.19 27.76
N GLY A 91 -10.77 -2.24 28.57
CA GLY A 91 -9.68 -3.15 28.90
C GLY A 91 -8.46 -2.48 29.54
N LYS A 92 -7.37 -3.24 29.61
CA LYS A 92 -6.07 -2.73 30.05
C LYS A 92 -5.37 -2.05 28.88
N ALA A 93 -4.99 -0.78 29.04
CA ALA A 93 -4.20 -0.07 28.04
C ALA A 93 -2.82 -0.73 27.84
N SER A 94 -2.33 -0.71 26.60
CA SER A 94 -0.96 -1.07 26.28
C SER A 94 0.04 -0.10 26.93
N THR A 95 1.24 -0.58 27.26
CA THR A 95 2.33 0.30 27.75
C THR A 95 2.89 1.21 26.66
N HIS A 96 2.68 0.87 25.39
CA HIS A 96 3.07 1.66 24.22
C HIS A 96 1.91 1.76 23.22
N GLY A 97 1.96 2.77 22.35
CA GLY A 97 0.88 3.07 21.42
C GLY A 97 -0.27 3.78 22.13
N ARG A 98 -0.59 5.00 21.65
CA ARG A 98 -1.55 5.90 22.31
C ARG A 98 -2.93 5.27 22.53
N TRP A 99 -3.36 4.43 21.60
CA TRP A 99 -4.72 3.89 21.52
C TRP A 99 -4.80 2.39 21.71
N TRP A 100 -3.69 1.70 21.95
CA TRP A 100 -3.65 0.23 21.89
C TRP A 100 -3.96 -0.43 23.23
N LEU A 101 -4.34 -1.70 23.15
CA LEU A 101 -4.73 -2.52 24.28
C LEU A 101 -3.67 -3.58 24.61
N CYS A 102 -3.66 -4.01 25.87
CA CYS A 102 -2.94 -5.19 26.33
C CYS A 102 -3.85 -6.41 26.19
N TYR A 103 -3.63 -7.21 25.15
CA TYR A 103 -4.45 -8.40 24.89
C TYR A 103 -4.05 -9.63 25.71
N THR A 104 -2.88 -9.64 26.34
CA THR A 104 -2.51 -10.67 27.34
C THR A 104 -3.40 -10.60 28.58
N ASN A 105 -3.97 -9.44 28.85
CA ASN A 105 -4.81 -9.24 30.01
C ASN A 105 -6.18 -9.90 29.78
N LYS A 106 -6.53 -10.86 30.64
CA LYS A 106 -7.78 -11.64 30.53
C LYS A 106 -9.03 -10.76 30.55
N LYS A 107 -9.06 -9.69 31.35
CA LYS A 107 -10.20 -8.77 31.41
C LYS A 107 -10.41 -8.04 30.09
N THR A 108 -9.33 -7.63 29.41
CA THR A 108 -9.42 -7.08 28.03
C THR A 108 -10.08 -8.08 27.08
N GLN A 109 -9.68 -9.36 27.15
CA GLN A 109 -10.26 -10.42 26.30
C GLN A 109 -11.74 -10.67 26.63
N GLU A 110 -12.11 -10.73 27.91
CA GLU A 110 -13.49 -10.92 28.38
C GLU A 110 -14.40 -9.77 27.93
N GLU A 111 -13.95 -8.52 28.06
CA GLU A 111 -14.69 -7.35 27.60
C GLU A 111 -14.89 -7.39 26.08
N LEU A 112 -13.85 -7.74 25.31
CA LEU A 112 -13.96 -7.88 23.86
C LEU A 112 -14.99 -8.96 23.47
N GLN A 113 -14.96 -10.12 24.15
CA GLN A 113 -15.95 -11.18 23.93
C GLN A 113 -17.38 -10.72 24.19
N GLN A 114 -17.62 -9.98 25.28
CA GLN A 114 -18.95 -9.47 25.61
C GLN A 114 -19.50 -8.53 24.52
N VAL A 115 -18.65 -7.62 24.05
CA VAL A 115 -18.99 -6.66 23.00
C VAL A 115 -19.32 -7.39 21.71
N VAL A 116 -18.44 -8.29 21.30
CA VAL A 116 -18.60 -9.06 20.07
C VAL A 116 -19.89 -9.88 20.09
N ARG A 117 -20.22 -10.55 21.22
CA ARG A 117 -21.47 -11.29 21.36
C ARG A 117 -22.69 -10.40 21.20
N ARG A 118 -22.68 -9.22 21.84
CA ARG A 118 -23.75 -8.24 21.74
C ARG A 118 -23.90 -7.74 20.30
N THR A 119 -22.81 -7.39 19.64
CA THR A 119 -22.80 -6.96 18.24
C THR A 119 -23.35 -8.06 17.32
N ALA A 120 -22.97 -9.32 17.55
CA ALA A 120 -23.39 -10.46 16.74
C ALA A 120 -24.88 -10.81 16.83
N ARG A 121 -25.57 -10.36 17.89
CA ARG A 121 -27.04 -10.46 18.00
C ARG A 121 -27.79 -9.44 17.14
N ILE A 122 -27.12 -8.34 16.79
CA ILE A 122 -27.73 -7.21 16.09
C ILE A 122 -27.38 -7.22 14.60
N PHE A 123 -26.17 -7.64 14.24
CA PHE A 123 -25.69 -7.58 12.86
C PHE A 123 -25.32 -8.97 12.34
N ASP A 124 -25.31 -9.11 11.01
CA ASP A 124 -24.89 -10.33 10.33
C ASP A 124 -23.44 -10.25 9.83
N GLU A 125 -22.80 -9.08 9.96
CA GLU A 125 -21.42 -8.83 9.55
C GLU A 125 -20.74 -7.85 10.51
N ILE A 126 -19.46 -8.11 10.81
CA ILE A 126 -18.58 -7.23 11.59
C ILE A 126 -17.29 -6.99 10.79
N ILE A 127 -16.92 -5.72 10.59
CA ILE A 127 -15.55 -5.34 10.23
C ILE A 127 -14.77 -4.98 11.48
N VAL A 128 -13.65 -5.69 11.70
CA VAL A 128 -12.69 -5.39 12.76
C VAL A 128 -11.70 -4.37 12.22
N ASP A 129 -11.69 -3.19 12.83
CA ASP A 129 -10.84 -2.05 12.46
C ASP A 129 -9.36 -2.34 12.77
N ASP A 130 -8.47 -1.59 12.11
CA ASP A 130 -7.04 -1.83 12.09
C ASP A 130 -6.29 -1.43 13.38
N PHE A 131 -7.03 -1.03 14.42
CA PHE A 131 -6.54 -0.97 15.79
C PHE A 131 -6.54 -2.31 16.54
N LEU A 132 -6.84 -3.44 15.88
CA LEU A 132 -6.49 -4.78 16.39
C LEU A 132 -4.96 -5.00 16.33
N CYS A 133 -4.21 -4.23 17.10
CA CYS A 133 -2.76 -4.28 17.20
C CYS A 133 -2.28 -3.97 18.62
N THR A 134 -1.04 -4.36 18.94
CA THR A 134 -0.46 -4.10 20.26
C THR A 134 1.05 -3.90 20.22
N GLN A 135 1.55 -3.19 21.22
CA GLN A 135 2.98 -3.11 21.55
C GLN A 135 3.16 -3.15 23.08
N CYS A 136 2.29 -3.90 23.76
CA CYS A 136 2.29 -3.93 25.21
C CYS A 136 3.45 -4.78 25.73
N GLN A 137 4.29 -4.17 26.56
CA GLN A 137 5.45 -4.79 27.21
C GLN A 137 5.33 -4.72 28.73
N CYS A 138 4.11 -4.79 29.27
CA CYS A 138 3.89 -4.87 30.71
C CYS A 138 4.39 -6.22 31.27
N ASN A 139 4.45 -6.36 32.59
CA ASN A 139 4.95 -7.58 33.24
C ASN A 139 4.20 -8.85 32.78
N GLU A 140 2.87 -8.79 32.64
CA GLU A 140 2.08 -9.92 32.09
C GLU A 140 2.58 -10.34 30.70
N CYS A 141 2.79 -9.37 29.80
CA CYS A 141 3.31 -9.64 28.46
C CYS A 141 4.75 -10.16 28.48
N ARG A 142 5.61 -9.62 29.35
CA ARG A 142 7.01 -10.08 29.48
C ARG A 142 7.07 -11.52 29.94
N THR A 143 6.20 -11.91 30.87
CA THR A 143 6.08 -13.30 31.32
C THR A 143 5.49 -14.20 30.22
N ALA A 144 4.45 -13.75 29.52
CA ALA A 144 3.77 -14.55 28.50
C ALA A 144 4.56 -14.71 27.19
N ARG A 145 5.38 -13.72 26.82
CA ARG A 145 6.26 -13.76 25.64
C ARG A 145 7.30 -14.88 25.74
N ASP A 146 7.75 -15.15 26.96
CA ASP A 146 8.85 -16.09 27.22
C ASP A 146 10.10 -15.71 26.41
N GLU A 147 10.71 -16.67 25.70
CA GLU A 147 11.90 -16.50 24.89
C GLU A 147 11.64 -15.96 23.47
N HIS A 148 10.38 -15.86 23.03
CA HIS A 148 10.03 -15.37 21.69
C HIS A 148 10.43 -13.91 21.49
N SER A 149 10.68 -13.52 20.24
CA SER A 149 10.76 -12.11 19.90
C SER A 149 9.41 -11.42 20.15
N TRP A 150 9.42 -10.08 20.29
CA TRP A 150 8.17 -9.34 20.47
C TRP A 150 7.22 -9.51 19.27
N GLY A 151 7.74 -9.50 18.04
CA GLY A 151 6.92 -9.64 16.83
C GLY A 151 6.25 -11.02 16.74
N GLU A 152 6.99 -12.10 17.00
CA GLU A 152 6.45 -13.46 17.05
C GLU A 152 5.32 -13.55 18.09
N TYR A 153 5.60 -13.11 19.32
CA TYR A 153 4.62 -13.14 20.39
C TYR A 153 3.36 -12.32 20.09
N TYR A 154 3.50 -11.11 19.53
CA TYR A 154 2.35 -10.29 19.21
C TYR A 154 1.47 -10.93 18.12
N ARG A 155 2.08 -11.57 17.11
CA ARG A 155 1.34 -12.29 16.07
C ARG A 155 0.57 -13.46 16.66
N ASP A 156 1.25 -14.33 17.43
CA ASP A 156 0.61 -15.48 18.07
C ASP A 156 -0.54 -15.04 19.00
N LEU A 157 -0.30 -14.00 19.79
CA LEU A 157 -1.32 -13.41 20.67
C LEU A 157 -2.53 -12.90 19.89
N LEU A 158 -2.34 -12.16 18.80
CA LEU A 158 -3.46 -11.58 18.06
C LEU A 158 -4.17 -12.58 17.14
N VAL A 159 -3.49 -13.65 16.70
CA VAL A 159 -4.14 -14.81 16.10
C VAL A 159 -5.07 -15.47 17.11
N GLN A 160 -4.59 -15.73 18.34
CA GLN A 160 -5.41 -16.29 19.42
C GLN A 160 -6.59 -15.38 19.77
N VAL A 161 -6.37 -14.07 19.93
CA VAL A 161 -7.45 -13.11 20.22
C VAL A 161 -8.48 -13.07 19.10
N ALA A 162 -8.05 -13.08 17.83
CA ALA A 162 -8.98 -13.12 16.71
C ALA A 162 -9.85 -14.38 16.77
N GLN A 163 -9.28 -15.56 17.02
CA GLN A 163 -10.01 -16.82 17.10
C GLN A 163 -10.97 -16.86 18.30
N ASP A 164 -10.43 -16.65 19.51
CA ASP A 164 -11.13 -16.95 20.75
C ASP A 164 -11.99 -15.80 21.26
N CYS A 165 -11.60 -14.55 20.93
CA CYS A 165 -12.28 -13.37 21.45
C CYS A 165 -13.21 -12.70 20.44
N ILE A 166 -13.00 -12.95 19.14
CA ILE A 166 -13.80 -12.34 18.06
C ILE A 166 -14.58 -13.41 17.30
N ILE A 167 -13.90 -14.36 16.64
CA ILE A 167 -14.53 -15.27 15.69
C ILE A 167 -15.47 -16.26 16.40
N ALA A 168 -14.95 -17.06 17.34
CA ALA A 168 -15.74 -18.08 18.02
C ALA A 168 -16.94 -17.49 18.80
N PRO A 169 -16.78 -16.39 19.58
CA PRO A 169 -17.91 -15.74 20.25
C PRO A 169 -18.95 -15.20 19.26
N SER A 170 -18.53 -14.59 18.14
CA SER A 170 -19.47 -14.10 17.14
C SER A 170 -20.30 -15.23 16.52
N LYS A 171 -19.62 -16.29 16.06
CA LYS A 171 -20.26 -17.43 15.39
C LYS A 171 -21.14 -18.24 16.35
N ALA A 172 -20.83 -18.23 17.65
CA ALA A 172 -21.67 -18.85 18.68
C ALA A 172 -23.02 -18.13 18.85
N GLU A 173 -23.06 -16.80 18.76
CA GLU A 173 -24.31 -16.02 18.84
C GLU A 173 -25.05 -16.01 17.50
N ASN A 174 -24.31 -15.90 16.39
CA ASN A 174 -24.86 -15.93 15.02
C ASN A 174 -24.00 -16.84 14.13
N PRO A 175 -24.42 -18.11 13.89
CA PRO A 175 -23.67 -19.05 13.06
C PRO A 175 -23.44 -18.59 11.61
N ARG A 176 -24.21 -17.61 11.12
CA ARG A 176 -24.06 -17.03 9.77
C ARG A 176 -23.22 -15.75 9.76
N MET A 177 -22.68 -15.33 10.90
CA MET A 177 -21.90 -14.10 11.01
C MET A 177 -20.79 -14.07 9.95
N ARG A 178 -20.61 -12.94 9.28
CA ARG A 178 -19.50 -12.69 8.36
C ARG A 178 -18.48 -11.75 9.02
N LEU A 179 -17.22 -12.12 9.02
CA LEU A 179 -16.16 -11.39 9.73
C LEU A 179 -15.11 -10.89 8.77
N VAL A 180 -14.87 -9.59 8.81
CA VAL A 180 -13.86 -8.91 8.00
C VAL A 180 -12.75 -8.40 8.91
N ILE A 181 -11.49 -8.65 8.54
CA ILE A 181 -10.34 -8.00 9.19
C ILE A 181 -9.83 -6.88 8.30
N LYS A 182 -9.72 -5.66 8.86
CA LYS A 182 -9.07 -4.55 8.19
C LYS A 182 -7.60 -4.50 8.59
N TYR A 183 -6.72 -4.51 7.60
CA TYR A 183 -5.31 -4.20 7.77
C TYR A 183 -5.05 -2.71 7.56
N PRO A 184 -4.11 -2.12 8.28
CA PRO A 184 -3.80 -0.71 8.13
C PRO A 184 -2.80 -0.44 6.99
N GLN A 185 -2.43 0.83 6.77
CA GLN A 185 -1.48 1.25 5.74
C GLN A 185 0.02 0.92 5.99
N TRP A 186 0.39 0.34 7.13
CA TRP A 186 1.80 0.15 7.55
C TRP A 186 2.33 -1.26 7.29
N TYR A 187 2.25 -1.67 6.02
CA TYR A 187 2.48 -3.05 5.58
C TYR A 187 3.87 -3.63 5.86
N ASP A 188 4.89 -2.78 5.92
CA ASP A 188 6.24 -3.21 6.30
C ASP A 188 6.36 -3.55 7.79
N ARG A 189 5.42 -3.10 8.61
CA ARG A 189 5.49 -3.24 10.07
C ARG A 189 4.42 -4.12 10.68
N PHE A 190 3.50 -4.70 9.91
CA PHE A 190 2.42 -5.55 10.43
C PHE A 190 2.87 -6.56 11.50
N HIS A 191 3.92 -7.32 11.20
CA HIS A 191 4.47 -8.34 12.10
C HIS A 191 5.02 -7.75 13.42
N ALA A 192 5.48 -6.50 13.43
CA ALA A 192 6.01 -5.85 14.63
C ALA A 192 4.90 -5.48 15.65
N PHE A 193 3.63 -5.57 15.25
CA PHE A 193 2.48 -5.14 16.06
C PHE A 193 1.32 -6.13 16.08
N GLY A 194 1.59 -7.34 15.59
CA GLY A 194 0.77 -8.54 15.76
C GLY A 194 -0.16 -8.89 14.61
N TYR A 195 -0.07 -8.20 13.48
CA TYR A 195 -0.73 -8.64 12.25
C TYR A 195 0.02 -9.82 11.64
N ASP A 196 -0.63 -10.98 11.58
CA ASP A 196 -0.10 -12.19 10.94
C ASP A 196 -0.78 -12.35 9.58
N VAL A 197 -0.06 -11.96 8.53
CA VAL A 197 -0.57 -11.97 7.15
C VAL A 197 -0.70 -13.36 6.55
N ARG A 198 -0.23 -14.41 7.25
CA ARG A 198 -0.43 -15.80 6.82
C ARG A 198 -1.65 -16.40 7.49
N GLN A 199 -1.80 -16.18 8.79
CA GLN A 199 -2.84 -16.82 9.59
C GLN A 199 -4.15 -16.04 9.55
N HIS A 200 -4.16 -14.73 9.80
CA HIS A 200 -5.41 -13.97 9.87
C HIS A 200 -6.27 -14.08 8.60
N PRO A 201 -5.73 -13.98 7.36
CA PRO A 201 -6.56 -14.15 6.16
C PRO A 201 -7.22 -15.54 6.05
N THR A 202 -6.65 -16.58 6.65
CA THR A 202 -7.27 -17.92 6.68
C THR A 202 -8.46 -17.99 7.64
N LEU A 203 -8.46 -17.16 8.68
CA LEU A 203 -9.45 -17.17 9.77
C LEU A 203 -10.67 -16.29 9.51
N PHE A 204 -10.48 -15.17 8.82
CA PHE A 204 -11.56 -14.23 8.49
C PHE A 204 -12.22 -14.56 7.15
N ASP A 205 -13.45 -14.09 6.97
CA ASP A 205 -14.22 -14.30 5.73
C ASP A 205 -13.72 -13.35 4.61
N GLU A 206 -13.21 -12.16 4.95
CA GLU A 206 -12.69 -11.16 4.01
C GLU A 206 -11.56 -10.32 4.65
N VAL A 207 -10.67 -9.76 3.82
CA VAL A 207 -9.56 -8.90 4.19
C VAL A 207 -9.73 -7.53 3.54
N TRP A 208 -9.72 -6.47 4.34
CA TRP A 208 -9.84 -5.08 3.89
C TRP A 208 -8.56 -4.31 4.14
N VAL A 209 -8.35 -3.22 3.40
CA VAL A 209 -7.06 -2.53 3.38
C VAL A 209 -7.20 -1.03 3.64
N GLY A 210 -6.40 -0.52 4.57
CA GLY A 210 -6.16 0.89 4.78
C GLY A 210 -5.31 1.49 3.66
N THR A 211 -5.86 2.50 2.99
CA THR A 211 -5.25 3.26 1.90
C THR A 211 -5.17 4.75 2.26
N GLU A 212 -5.01 5.04 3.55
CA GLU A 212 -5.02 6.39 4.12
C GLU A 212 -3.71 7.17 3.85
N ILE A 213 -3.36 7.42 2.58
CA ILE A 213 -2.08 8.06 2.22
C ILE A 213 -1.91 9.47 2.81
N ARG A 214 -2.99 10.25 2.94
CA ARG A 214 -3.00 11.63 3.48
C ARG A 214 -1.93 12.52 2.82
N ASP A 215 -1.68 13.72 3.37
CA ASP A 215 -0.68 14.63 2.80
C ASP A 215 0.76 14.10 3.00
N PRO A 216 1.50 13.75 1.92
CA PRO A 216 2.89 13.28 2.01
C PRO A 216 3.84 14.30 2.63
N ARG A 217 3.49 15.60 2.67
CA ARG A 217 4.32 16.64 3.31
C ARG A 217 4.27 16.57 4.83
N VAL A 218 3.23 15.95 5.38
CA VAL A 218 3.00 15.83 6.82
C VAL A 218 3.24 14.40 7.28
N GLU A 219 2.72 13.42 6.54
CA GLU A 219 2.74 12.00 6.93
C GLU A 219 3.88 11.20 6.27
N TYR A 220 4.57 11.79 5.28
CA TYR A 220 5.66 11.17 4.50
C TYR A 220 5.26 9.90 3.72
N VAL A 221 3.98 9.54 3.74
CA VAL A 221 3.41 8.45 2.97
C VAL A 221 3.13 8.94 1.55
N HIS A 222 3.77 8.33 0.57
CA HIS A 222 3.51 8.65 -0.83
C HIS A 222 2.27 7.94 -1.37
N GLN A 223 1.67 8.56 -2.38
CA GLN A 223 0.43 8.13 -3.01
C GLN A 223 0.45 6.66 -3.45
N TYR A 224 1.56 6.19 -4.02
CA TYR A 224 1.70 4.81 -4.49
C TYR A 224 1.57 3.76 -3.38
N GLN A 225 1.76 4.14 -2.11
CA GLN A 225 1.66 3.23 -0.98
C GLN A 225 0.26 2.58 -0.87
N ALA A 226 -0.81 3.34 -1.17
CA ALA A 226 -2.17 2.79 -1.17
C ALA A 226 -2.30 1.62 -2.16
N PHE A 227 -1.74 1.77 -3.37
CA PHE A 227 -1.70 0.70 -4.35
C PHE A 227 -0.83 -0.47 -3.88
N ALA A 228 0.38 -0.18 -3.39
CA ALA A 228 1.35 -1.17 -2.93
C ALA A 228 0.80 -2.02 -1.77
N ASN A 229 0.24 -1.40 -0.74
CA ASN A 229 -0.31 -2.09 0.42
C ASN A 229 -1.46 -3.03 0.00
N TYR A 230 -2.42 -2.52 -0.76
CA TYR A 230 -3.56 -3.30 -1.20
C TYR A 230 -3.13 -4.48 -2.07
N GLN A 231 -2.25 -4.25 -3.04
CA GLN A 231 -1.78 -5.30 -3.94
C GLN A 231 -0.93 -6.36 -3.23
N TRP A 232 -0.13 -5.97 -2.23
CA TRP A 232 0.65 -6.93 -1.45
C TRP A 232 -0.27 -7.83 -0.62
N LEU A 233 -1.26 -7.25 0.07
CA LEU A 233 -2.29 -8.00 0.81
C LEU A 233 -3.19 -8.84 -0.11
N ALA A 234 -3.50 -8.34 -1.31
CA ALA A 234 -4.24 -9.09 -2.33
C ALA A 234 -3.48 -10.36 -2.74
N SER A 235 -2.15 -10.24 -2.91
CA SER A 235 -1.31 -11.40 -3.22
C SER A 235 -1.39 -12.48 -2.14
N LEU A 236 -1.63 -12.11 -0.88
CA LEU A 236 -1.71 -13.02 0.27
C LEU A 236 -3.13 -13.57 0.52
N SER A 237 -4.13 -12.72 0.31
CA SER A 237 -5.50 -12.99 0.74
C SER A 237 -6.36 -13.62 -0.36
N GLY A 238 -5.89 -13.59 -1.60
CA GLY A 238 -6.58 -14.24 -2.70
C GLY A 238 -7.96 -13.65 -2.97
N GLU A 239 -8.94 -14.52 -3.25
CA GLU A 239 -10.35 -14.15 -3.44
C GLU A 239 -10.99 -13.51 -2.21
N LYS A 240 -10.36 -13.57 -1.03
CA LYS A 240 -10.84 -12.88 0.18
C LYS A 240 -10.47 -11.40 0.22
N ILE A 241 -9.68 -10.89 -0.72
CA ILE A 241 -9.35 -9.46 -0.75
C ILE A 241 -10.60 -8.65 -1.10
N GLY A 242 -10.90 -7.69 -0.22
CA GLY A 242 -12.14 -6.95 -0.19
C GLY A 242 -12.01 -5.49 -0.59
N GLY A 243 -12.61 -4.61 0.20
CA GLY A 243 -12.61 -3.17 0.00
C GLY A 243 -11.35 -2.45 0.50
N ALA A 244 -11.30 -1.15 0.18
CA ALA A 244 -10.31 -0.22 0.69
C ALA A 244 -10.96 0.79 1.63
N TRP A 245 -10.14 1.44 2.45
CA TRP A 245 -10.57 2.37 3.49
C TRP A 245 -9.65 3.58 3.49
N PHE A 246 -10.23 4.78 3.40
CA PHE A 246 -9.48 6.03 3.47
C PHE A 246 -10.16 7.07 4.36
N ASP A 247 -9.44 8.14 4.72
CA ASP A 247 -9.93 9.12 5.69
C ASP A 247 -9.73 10.60 5.31
N PHE A 248 -10.35 11.48 6.11
CA PHE A 248 -10.26 12.94 5.97
C PHE A 248 -9.05 13.57 6.71
N ILE A 249 -8.25 12.78 7.41
CA ILE A 249 -7.24 13.29 8.35
C ILE A 249 -6.05 13.83 7.55
N ASN A 250 -5.59 15.05 7.86
CA ASN A 250 -4.42 15.67 7.22
C ASN A 250 -4.48 15.59 5.68
N CYS A 251 -5.66 15.84 5.10
CA CYS A 251 -5.91 15.60 3.69
C CYS A 251 -6.49 16.83 3.00
N TYR A 252 -5.84 17.28 1.94
CA TYR A 252 -6.37 18.29 1.01
C TYR A 252 -7.34 17.66 0.00
N PRO A 253 -8.20 18.45 -0.69
CA PRO A 253 -9.22 17.91 -1.58
C PRO A 253 -8.68 17.01 -2.70
N GLU A 254 -7.58 17.41 -3.34
CA GLU A 254 -6.92 16.64 -4.39
C GLU A 254 -6.37 15.31 -3.87
N ILE A 255 -5.76 15.31 -2.69
CA ILE A 255 -5.22 14.10 -2.05
C ILE A 255 -6.35 13.16 -1.61
N TYR A 256 -7.50 13.74 -1.20
CA TYR A 256 -8.67 12.94 -0.83
C TYR A 256 -9.22 12.16 -2.02
N VAL A 257 -9.17 12.76 -3.21
CA VAL A 257 -9.48 12.07 -4.48
C VAL A 257 -8.39 11.06 -4.84
N GLU A 258 -7.10 11.40 -4.66
CA GLU A 258 -5.97 10.48 -4.91
C GLU A 258 -6.13 9.17 -4.10
N GLN A 259 -6.59 9.22 -2.84
CA GLN A 259 -6.90 8.02 -2.04
C GLN A 259 -7.89 7.08 -2.75
N ALA A 260 -8.96 7.63 -3.32
CA ALA A 260 -9.95 6.85 -4.06
C ALA A 260 -9.38 6.31 -5.39
N VAL A 261 -8.64 7.14 -6.14
CA VAL A 261 -7.98 6.74 -7.39
C VAL A 261 -7.03 5.57 -7.14
N GLN A 262 -6.16 5.68 -6.13
CA GLN A 262 -5.18 4.63 -5.80
C GLN A 262 -5.86 3.33 -5.35
N SER A 263 -6.95 3.42 -4.58
CA SER A 263 -7.73 2.26 -4.17
C SER A 263 -8.35 1.53 -5.37
N ILE A 264 -8.92 2.26 -6.33
CA ILE A 264 -9.54 1.70 -7.54
C ILE A 264 -8.50 1.05 -8.44
N LEU A 265 -7.35 1.71 -8.63
CA LEU A 265 -6.21 1.16 -9.35
C LEU A 265 -5.75 -0.14 -8.70
N ALA A 266 -5.70 -0.18 -7.37
CA ALA A 266 -5.33 -1.40 -6.66
C ALA A 266 -6.36 -2.53 -6.80
N GLY A 267 -7.56 -2.27 -7.34
CA GLY A 267 -8.60 -3.29 -7.53
C GLY A 267 -9.79 -3.17 -6.57
N ALA A 268 -9.77 -2.25 -5.61
CA ALA A 268 -10.91 -2.09 -4.71
C ALA A 268 -12.18 -1.68 -5.48
N ARG A 269 -13.31 -2.33 -5.17
CA ARG A 269 -14.65 -1.97 -5.69
C ARG A 269 -15.60 -1.44 -4.62
N GLU A 270 -15.25 -1.57 -3.34
CA GLU A 270 -15.94 -0.91 -2.25
C GLU A 270 -14.94 -0.04 -1.48
N LEU A 271 -15.29 1.23 -1.29
CA LEU A 271 -14.45 2.22 -0.61
C LEU A 271 -15.14 2.75 0.65
N ILE A 272 -14.60 2.43 1.83
CA ILE A 272 -15.03 3.04 3.09
C ILE A 272 -14.42 4.43 3.24
N ARG A 273 -15.27 5.40 3.57
CA ARG A 273 -14.90 6.75 3.96
C ARG A 273 -14.96 6.89 5.47
N PHE A 274 -13.80 6.98 6.11
CA PHE A 274 -13.68 7.20 7.54
C PHE A 274 -13.38 8.67 7.86
N HIS A 275 -14.10 9.35 8.74
CA HIS A 275 -15.25 8.91 9.50
C HIS A 275 -16.45 9.80 9.20
N TYR A 276 -17.65 9.29 9.46
CA TYR A 276 -18.86 10.09 9.36
C TYR A 276 -18.90 11.16 10.47
N GLN A 277 -19.00 12.41 10.00
CA GLN A 277 -19.57 13.55 10.71
C GLN A 277 -20.42 14.33 9.70
N PRO A 278 -21.51 15.00 10.12
CA PRO A 278 -22.35 15.74 9.20
C PRO A 278 -21.60 16.79 8.38
N ASP A 279 -20.66 17.52 8.99
CA ASP A 279 -19.86 18.55 8.33
C ASP A 279 -18.92 17.93 7.28
N LEU A 280 -18.24 16.83 7.61
CA LEU A 280 -17.35 16.15 6.66
C LEU A 280 -18.09 15.57 5.46
N TYR A 281 -19.33 15.11 5.64
CA TYR A 281 -20.16 14.55 4.57
C TYR A 281 -21.01 15.60 3.85
N SER A 282 -21.01 16.86 4.28
CA SER A 282 -21.67 17.93 3.54
C SER A 282 -21.06 18.08 2.13
N PRO A 283 -21.88 18.20 1.07
CA PRO A 283 -21.39 18.54 -0.28
C PRO A 283 -20.61 19.87 -0.35
N GLU A 284 -20.74 20.72 0.68
CA GLU A 284 -19.99 21.97 0.82
C GLU A 284 -18.59 21.77 1.40
N HIS A 285 -18.33 20.65 2.09
CA HIS A 285 -17.00 20.36 2.61
C HIS A 285 -16.00 20.16 1.44
N PRO A 286 -14.84 20.84 1.42
CA PRO A 286 -13.94 20.84 0.27
C PRO A 286 -13.57 19.44 -0.24
N ASN A 287 -13.21 18.52 0.67
CA ASN A 287 -12.83 17.14 0.30
C ASN A 287 -14.00 16.35 -0.27
N THR A 288 -15.20 16.52 0.29
CA THR A 288 -16.41 15.82 -0.19
C THR A 288 -16.85 16.38 -1.54
N SER A 289 -16.84 17.71 -1.68
CA SER A 289 -17.12 18.37 -2.96
C SER A 289 -16.19 17.88 -4.07
N ALA A 290 -14.89 17.76 -3.80
CA ALA A 290 -13.91 17.24 -4.76
C ALA A 290 -14.18 15.78 -5.14
N LEU A 291 -14.43 14.90 -4.16
CA LEU A 291 -14.76 13.50 -4.43
C LEU A 291 -16.04 13.35 -5.26
N LEU A 292 -17.10 14.10 -4.93
CA LEU A 292 -18.36 14.05 -5.67
C LEU A 292 -18.19 14.51 -7.12
N LYS A 293 -17.36 15.53 -7.36
CA LYS A 293 -17.03 15.99 -8.72
C LYS A 293 -16.25 14.94 -9.51
N ALA A 294 -15.31 14.24 -8.85
CA ALA A 294 -14.50 13.19 -9.48
C ALA A 294 -15.27 11.87 -9.68
N MET A 295 -16.38 11.67 -8.98
CA MET A 295 -17.08 10.38 -8.91
C MET A 295 -17.45 9.76 -10.27
N PRO A 296 -17.94 10.50 -11.29
CA PRO A 296 -18.20 9.90 -12.61
C PRO A 296 -16.95 9.35 -13.28
N GLU A 297 -15.80 10.01 -13.12
CA GLU A 297 -14.52 9.55 -13.66
C GLU A 297 -14.02 8.32 -12.90
N LEU A 298 -14.20 8.29 -11.57
CA LEU A 298 -13.86 7.14 -10.73
C LEU A 298 -14.71 5.91 -11.08
N GLU A 299 -16.01 6.07 -11.27
CA GLU A 299 -16.93 5.01 -11.71
C GLU A 299 -16.50 4.46 -13.09
N LYS A 300 -16.14 5.35 -14.02
CA LYS A 300 -15.66 4.94 -15.35
C LYS A 300 -14.31 4.23 -15.29
N LEU A 301 -13.37 4.72 -14.46
CA LEU A 301 -12.08 4.07 -14.23
C LEU A 301 -12.27 2.65 -13.67
N ALA A 302 -13.08 2.50 -12.62
CA ALA A 302 -13.37 1.19 -12.03
C ALA A 302 -13.99 0.22 -13.04
N SER A 303 -14.91 0.70 -13.90
CA SER A 303 -15.50 -0.10 -14.97
C SER A 303 -14.50 -0.51 -16.04
N LEU A 304 -13.55 0.35 -16.41
CA LEU A 304 -12.51 -0.01 -17.39
C LEU A 304 -11.56 -1.06 -16.84
N LEU A 305 -11.23 -0.99 -15.55
CA LEU A 305 -10.34 -1.93 -14.87
C LEU A 305 -11.03 -3.25 -14.48
N ASP A 306 -12.35 -3.37 -14.66
CA ASP A 306 -13.10 -4.56 -14.25
C ASP A 306 -12.58 -5.82 -14.96
N GLY A 307 -12.25 -6.84 -14.18
CA GLY A 307 -11.66 -8.09 -14.67
C GLY A 307 -10.19 -8.01 -15.13
N HIS A 308 -9.50 -6.87 -14.97
CA HIS A 308 -8.11 -6.72 -15.42
C HIS A 308 -7.13 -6.63 -14.24
N ALA A 309 -6.01 -7.35 -14.34
CA ALA A 309 -4.94 -7.34 -13.34
C ALA A 309 -3.84 -6.33 -13.64
N PRO A 310 -3.30 -5.62 -12.62
CA PRO A 310 -2.11 -4.85 -12.82
C PRO A 310 -0.95 -5.80 -13.10
N GLN A 311 -0.11 -5.38 -14.03
CA GLN A 311 1.04 -6.07 -14.57
C GLN A 311 2.26 -5.16 -14.48
N GLY A 312 3.44 -5.75 -14.29
CA GLY A 312 4.66 -4.96 -14.25
C GLY A 312 5.86 -5.70 -13.68
N ILE A 313 6.73 -4.93 -13.04
CA ILE A 313 7.97 -5.36 -12.42
C ILE A 313 7.63 -5.98 -11.07
N ALA A 314 7.98 -7.25 -10.86
CA ALA A 314 7.71 -7.89 -9.58
C ALA A 314 8.54 -7.25 -8.47
N PHE A 315 7.94 -6.99 -7.31
CA PHE A 315 8.65 -6.64 -6.08
C PHE A 315 8.44 -7.77 -5.08
N TYR A 316 9.49 -8.54 -4.80
CA TYR A 316 9.37 -9.68 -3.91
C TYR A 316 9.51 -9.21 -2.46
N LYS A 317 8.41 -9.29 -1.71
CA LYS A 317 8.36 -9.04 -0.27
C LYS A 317 7.72 -10.25 0.40
N PRO A 318 8.52 -11.18 0.95
CA PRO A 318 7.98 -12.29 1.72
C PRO A 318 7.16 -11.78 2.92
N PRO A 319 6.21 -12.59 3.42
CA PRO A 319 5.55 -12.32 4.68
C PRO A 319 6.57 -12.17 5.81
N ASP A 320 6.23 -11.35 6.80
CA ASP A 320 6.92 -11.34 8.09
C ASP A 320 8.39 -10.91 8.08
N THR A 321 8.88 -10.35 6.95
CA THR A 321 10.23 -9.80 6.84
C THR A 321 10.25 -8.30 7.10
N ASP A 322 11.26 -7.84 7.83
CA ASP A 322 11.54 -6.43 8.07
C ASP A 322 12.43 -5.86 6.96
N GLY A 323 12.15 -4.63 6.55
CA GLY A 323 12.93 -3.92 5.53
C GLY A 323 14.21 -3.26 6.04
N GLU A 324 14.45 -3.28 7.35
CA GLU A 324 15.46 -2.55 8.09
C GLU A 324 15.59 -1.09 7.62
N ASP A 325 16.64 -0.76 6.85
CA ASP A 325 16.91 0.56 6.27
C ASP A 325 16.42 0.74 4.81
N GLU A 326 15.54 -0.15 4.37
CA GLU A 326 14.83 -0.15 3.08
C GLU A 326 13.31 -0.21 3.27
N ALA A 327 12.81 0.25 4.42
CA ALA A 327 11.38 0.35 4.70
C ALA A 327 10.66 1.21 3.65
N TYR A 328 9.51 0.73 3.18
CA TYR A 328 8.62 1.31 2.18
C TYR A 328 9.28 1.56 0.82
N LEU A 329 10.39 0.88 0.50
CA LEU A 329 11.12 1.09 -0.76
C LEU A 329 10.24 0.93 -2.01
N LEU A 330 9.30 -0.01 -1.99
CA LEU A 330 8.34 -0.23 -3.06
C LEU A 330 7.58 1.05 -3.44
N ASP A 331 7.14 1.82 -2.45
CA ASP A 331 6.37 3.04 -2.66
C ASP A 331 7.19 4.05 -3.45
N TYR A 332 8.47 4.21 -3.11
CA TYR A 332 9.38 5.13 -3.77
C TYR A 332 9.73 4.68 -5.19
N LEU A 333 9.87 3.38 -5.43
CA LEU A 333 10.04 2.85 -6.79
C LEU A 333 8.81 3.13 -7.66
N GLY A 334 7.61 3.00 -7.09
CA GLY A 334 6.36 3.41 -7.74
C GLY A 334 6.31 4.91 -8.03
N MET A 335 6.79 5.74 -7.09
CA MET A 335 6.92 7.19 -7.29
C MET A 335 7.99 7.57 -8.31
N LEU A 336 8.94 6.71 -8.62
CA LEU A 336 9.88 6.88 -9.74
C LEU A 336 9.26 6.48 -11.09
N GLY A 337 7.98 6.08 -11.12
CA GLY A 337 7.26 5.68 -12.32
C GLY A 337 7.66 4.30 -12.82
N LEU A 338 8.12 3.41 -11.94
CA LEU A 338 8.22 1.98 -12.25
C LEU A 338 6.85 1.33 -11.96
N PRO A 339 6.26 0.57 -12.90
CA PRO A 339 5.01 -0.17 -12.64
C PRO A 339 5.32 -1.38 -11.76
N MET A 340 5.35 -1.19 -10.45
CA MET A 340 5.74 -2.22 -9.48
C MET A 340 4.55 -3.07 -9.06
N ILE A 341 4.72 -4.40 -9.03
CA ILE A 341 3.72 -5.36 -8.59
C ILE A 341 4.27 -6.13 -7.37
N PRO A 342 3.80 -5.85 -6.15
CA PRO A 342 4.22 -6.60 -4.97
C PRO A 342 3.77 -8.07 -5.05
N CYS A 343 4.64 -8.97 -4.58
CA CYS A 343 4.33 -10.40 -4.48
C CYS A 343 4.96 -11.01 -3.22
N HIS A 344 4.23 -11.92 -2.58
CA HIS A 344 4.68 -12.61 -1.38
C HIS A 344 5.36 -13.97 -1.64
N THR A 345 5.19 -14.52 -2.85
CA THR A 345 5.88 -15.72 -3.34
C THR A 345 6.97 -15.34 -4.34
N PHE A 346 8.10 -16.06 -4.34
CA PHE A 346 9.18 -15.77 -5.27
C PHE A 346 8.70 -15.89 -6.73
N PRO A 347 8.89 -14.87 -7.57
CA PRO A 347 8.28 -14.85 -8.90
C PRO A 347 9.17 -15.54 -9.94
N HIS A 348 9.20 -16.88 -9.89
CA HIS A 348 10.08 -17.76 -10.70
C HIS A 348 10.00 -17.56 -12.22
N ASN A 349 9.01 -16.82 -12.75
CA ASN A 349 8.78 -16.58 -14.17
C ASN A 349 8.76 -15.09 -14.57
N ALA A 350 9.14 -14.17 -13.66
CA ALA A 350 9.09 -12.72 -13.88
C ALA A 350 10.06 -12.20 -14.93
N GLN A 351 9.60 -11.37 -15.87
CA GLN A 351 10.49 -10.68 -16.83
C GLN A 351 11.49 -9.76 -16.12
N ALA A 352 11.02 -9.01 -15.14
CA ALA A 352 11.85 -8.24 -14.24
C ALA A 352 11.41 -8.38 -12.79
N VAL A 353 12.36 -8.38 -11.86
CA VAL A 353 12.13 -8.41 -10.41
C VAL A 353 13.01 -7.40 -9.69
N CYS A 354 12.46 -6.78 -8.65
CA CYS A 354 13.18 -6.08 -7.60
C CYS A 354 13.27 -6.98 -6.37
N LEU A 355 14.49 -7.18 -5.89
CA LEU A 355 14.82 -7.95 -4.69
C LEU A 355 15.44 -6.99 -3.67
N PRO A 356 14.60 -6.35 -2.84
CA PRO A 356 15.06 -5.51 -1.74
C PRO A 356 15.63 -6.36 -0.60
N LEU A 357 16.07 -5.72 0.48
CA LEU A 357 16.51 -6.41 1.70
C LEU A 357 15.45 -7.37 2.25
N HIS A 358 14.15 -7.05 2.13
CA HIS A 358 13.05 -7.94 2.48
C HIS A 358 13.16 -9.33 1.83
N ALA A 359 13.65 -9.38 0.58
CA ALA A 359 13.80 -10.62 -0.18
C ALA A 359 14.98 -11.46 0.29
N ALA A 360 15.89 -10.93 1.11
CA ALA A 360 17.15 -11.56 1.50
C ALA A 360 16.98 -12.60 2.62
N VAL A 361 15.98 -13.47 2.48
CA VAL A 361 15.62 -14.50 3.46
C VAL A 361 15.41 -15.86 2.80
N GLY A 362 15.63 -16.92 3.58
CA GLY A 362 15.45 -18.30 3.15
C GLY A 362 16.67 -18.90 2.44
N PRO A 363 16.84 -20.23 2.47
CA PRO A 363 18.02 -20.90 1.92
C PRO A 363 18.07 -20.89 0.38
N ASP A 364 16.91 -20.88 -0.29
CA ASP A 364 16.83 -21.10 -1.74
C ASP A 364 16.90 -19.81 -2.57
N ILE A 365 16.93 -18.63 -1.92
CA ILE A 365 16.84 -17.35 -2.63
C ILE A 365 18.03 -17.15 -3.58
N ALA A 366 19.24 -17.56 -3.21
CA ALA A 366 20.40 -17.43 -4.07
C ALA A 366 20.23 -18.24 -5.38
N ASP A 367 19.77 -19.49 -5.25
CA ASP A 367 19.54 -20.38 -6.39
C ASP A 367 18.40 -19.86 -7.28
N ASN A 368 17.34 -19.33 -6.66
CA ASN A 368 16.22 -18.70 -7.36
C ASN A 368 16.64 -17.46 -8.17
N VAL A 369 17.52 -16.62 -7.62
CA VAL A 369 18.07 -15.44 -8.31
C VAL A 369 18.94 -15.84 -9.50
N ILE A 370 19.82 -16.82 -9.31
CA ILE A 370 20.69 -17.33 -10.38
C ILE A 370 19.84 -17.92 -11.50
N ALA A 371 18.88 -18.80 -11.17
CA ALA A 371 18.00 -19.42 -12.15
C ALA A 371 17.20 -18.37 -12.95
N LEU A 372 16.73 -17.30 -12.28
CA LEU A 372 16.04 -16.18 -12.92
C LEU A 372 16.94 -15.40 -13.88
N ALA A 373 18.21 -15.17 -13.54
CA ALA A 373 19.17 -14.51 -14.42
C ALA A 373 19.50 -15.37 -15.65
N GLU A 374 19.76 -16.66 -15.46
CA GLU A 374 20.15 -17.60 -16.53
C GLU A 374 19.08 -17.73 -17.63
N ARG A 375 17.80 -17.66 -17.25
CA ARG A 375 16.66 -17.65 -18.19
C ARG A 375 16.40 -16.28 -18.85
N GLY A 376 17.23 -15.28 -18.58
CA GLY A 376 17.11 -13.95 -19.20
C GLY A 376 16.29 -12.93 -18.41
N GLY A 377 16.07 -13.13 -17.11
CA GLY A 377 15.39 -12.15 -16.27
C GLY A 377 16.22 -10.89 -16.03
N THR A 378 15.54 -9.76 -15.86
CA THR A 378 16.12 -8.51 -15.35
C THR A 378 15.96 -8.46 -13.84
N ILE A 379 17.05 -8.37 -13.09
CA ILE A 379 17.03 -8.38 -11.63
C ILE A 379 17.57 -7.06 -11.11
N MET A 380 16.83 -6.37 -10.25
CA MET A 380 17.33 -5.23 -9.48
C MET A 380 17.57 -5.67 -8.03
N LEU A 381 18.81 -5.55 -7.58
CA LEU A 381 19.22 -5.76 -6.19
C LEU A 381 19.42 -4.41 -5.50
N THR A 382 19.27 -4.41 -4.18
CA THR A 382 19.57 -3.27 -3.32
C THR A 382 20.88 -3.48 -2.55
N PRO A 383 21.45 -2.43 -1.93
CA PRO A 383 22.65 -2.59 -1.11
C PRO A 383 22.42 -3.53 0.06
N GLY A 384 21.25 -3.49 0.71
CA GLY A 384 20.93 -4.39 1.82
C GLY A 384 20.87 -5.85 1.39
N PHE A 385 20.29 -6.14 0.22
CA PHE A 385 20.30 -7.50 -0.32
C PHE A 385 21.74 -7.99 -0.56
N LEU A 386 22.58 -7.19 -1.23
CA LEU A 386 23.98 -7.56 -1.48
C LEU A 386 24.79 -7.74 -0.19
N GLU A 387 24.55 -6.91 0.82
CA GLU A 387 25.20 -7.01 2.12
C GLU A 387 24.87 -8.34 2.82
N LYS A 388 23.60 -8.76 2.84
CA LYS A 388 23.20 -10.07 3.38
C LYS A 388 23.84 -11.23 2.61
N PHE A 389 24.03 -11.09 1.30
CA PHE A 389 24.66 -12.09 0.43
C PHE A 389 26.16 -11.90 0.20
N ALA A 390 26.85 -11.07 1.00
CA ALA A 390 28.29 -10.82 0.83
C ALA A 390 29.17 -12.08 0.99
N HIS A 391 28.62 -13.14 1.59
CA HIS A 391 29.28 -14.44 1.75
C HIS A 391 29.07 -15.40 0.56
N ASP A 392 28.11 -15.13 -0.34
CA ASP A 392 27.82 -15.98 -1.50
C ASP A 392 28.48 -15.42 -2.77
N GLU A 393 29.64 -15.97 -3.12
CA GLU A 393 30.41 -15.56 -4.32
C GLU A 393 29.61 -15.69 -5.62
N ARG A 394 28.60 -16.57 -5.68
CA ARG A 394 27.79 -16.76 -6.89
C ARG A 394 26.92 -15.52 -7.14
N ILE A 395 26.30 -14.98 -6.09
CA ILE A 395 25.51 -13.75 -6.16
C ILE A 395 26.38 -12.55 -6.46
N LEU A 396 27.55 -12.44 -5.82
CA LEU A 396 28.48 -11.34 -6.06
C LEU A 396 28.98 -11.33 -7.51
N ARG A 397 29.41 -12.48 -8.04
CA ARG A 397 29.83 -12.61 -9.43
C ARG A 397 28.71 -12.26 -10.41
N LEU A 398 27.49 -12.72 -10.13
CA LEU A 398 26.31 -12.43 -10.94
C LEU A 398 26.01 -10.92 -10.98
N ALA A 399 26.15 -10.22 -9.85
CA ALA A 399 25.96 -8.77 -9.77
C ALA A 399 27.18 -7.96 -10.28
N GLY A 400 28.35 -8.59 -10.44
CA GLY A 400 29.60 -7.94 -10.83
C GLY A 400 30.37 -7.27 -9.68
N TYR A 401 30.28 -7.85 -8.48
CA TYR A 401 30.88 -7.39 -7.22
C TYR A 401 31.80 -8.46 -6.63
N ALA A 402 32.56 -8.09 -5.60
CA ALA A 402 33.34 -8.99 -4.75
C ALA A 402 33.14 -8.60 -3.27
N ASN A 403 33.59 -9.43 -2.33
CA ASN A 403 33.48 -9.13 -0.90
C ASN A 403 34.61 -8.15 -0.48
N PRO A 404 34.31 -7.01 0.18
CA PRO A 404 32.98 -6.49 0.54
C PRO A 404 32.28 -5.80 -0.65
N PRO A 405 31.02 -6.14 -0.95
CA PRO A 405 30.30 -5.55 -2.10
C PRO A 405 29.80 -4.14 -1.79
N VAL A 406 29.56 -3.86 -0.51
CA VAL A 406 28.98 -2.64 0.00
C VAL A 406 29.69 -2.30 1.31
N THR A 407 29.91 -1.02 1.57
CA THR A 407 30.28 -0.52 2.89
C THR A 407 29.30 0.56 3.32
N ALA A 408 29.12 0.75 4.63
CA ALA A 408 28.36 1.87 5.16
C ALA A 408 28.92 3.20 4.65
N ALA A 409 28.02 4.13 4.36
CA ALA A 409 28.36 5.49 3.98
C ALA A 409 27.34 6.45 4.58
N ASP A 410 27.69 7.73 4.62
CA ASP A 410 26.77 8.81 4.95
C ASP A 410 27.16 10.02 4.11
N PHE A 411 26.51 10.16 2.96
CA PHE A 411 26.77 11.30 2.09
C PHE A 411 25.49 11.86 1.49
N TRP A 412 25.54 13.17 1.26
CA TRP A 412 24.48 13.94 0.65
C TRP A 412 24.99 14.55 -0.64
N THR A 413 24.25 14.38 -1.74
CA THR A 413 24.61 15.04 -2.99
C THR A 413 23.40 15.40 -3.82
N PHE A 414 23.51 16.47 -4.58
CA PHE A 414 22.57 16.84 -5.64
C PHE A 414 23.22 16.80 -7.03
N ARG A 415 24.50 16.38 -7.11
CA ARG A 415 25.31 16.33 -8.34
C ARG A 415 25.58 14.89 -8.71
N PHE A 416 25.34 14.56 -9.98
CA PHE A 416 25.48 13.20 -10.48
C PHE A 416 26.23 13.19 -11.80
N SER A 417 26.90 12.07 -12.08
CA SER A 417 27.32 11.68 -13.42
C SER A 417 26.44 10.52 -13.85
N VAL A 418 25.68 10.70 -14.93
CA VAL A 418 24.71 9.73 -15.45
C VAL A 418 25.06 9.42 -16.90
N GLN A 419 25.51 8.20 -17.16
CA GLN A 419 26.17 7.81 -18.41
C GLN A 419 27.25 8.83 -18.82
N GLN A 420 28.15 9.13 -17.88
CA GLN A 420 29.27 10.08 -18.06
C GLN A 420 28.87 11.53 -18.34
N ALA A 421 27.58 11.88 -18.29
CA ALA A 421 27.11 13.25 -18.46
C ALA A 421 26.65 13.83 -17.11
N PRO A 422 26.91 15.12 -16.85
CA PRO A 422 26.47 15.76 -15.62
C PRO A 422 24.94 15.81 -15.54
N ALA A 423 24.40 15.55 -14.35
CA ALA A 423 22.99 15.69 -14.03
C ALA A 423 22.81 16.25 -12.62
N LEU A 424 21.71 16.96 -12.39
CA LEU A 424 21.36 17.56 -11.10
C LEU A 424 20.06 16.95 -10.57
N ALA A 425 20.01 16.71 -9.27
CA ALA A 425 18.79 16.36 -8.56
C ALA A 425 18.02 17.62 -8.16
N GLU A 426 16.71 17.47 -7.88
CA GLU A 426 15.86 18.57 -7.40
C GLU A 426 16.25 19.03 -5.99
N SER A 427 16.86 18.15 -5.19
CA SER A 427 17.40 18.43 -3.86
C SER A 427 18.65 17.60 -3.59
N HIS A 428 19.25 17.79 -2.41
CA HIS A 428 20.22 16.81 -1.91
C HIS A 428 19.50 15.47 -1.66
N ILE A 429 20.17 14.39 -2.07
CA ILE A 429 19.76 13.00 -1.86
C ILE A 429 20.73 12.38 -0.85
N HIS A 430 20.18 11.67 0.12
CA HIS A 430 20.96 10.91 1.09
C HIS A 430 21.24 9.51 0.59
N PHE A 431 22.47 9.03 0.80
CA PHE A 431 22.84 7.64 0.54
C PHE A 431 23.57 7.07 1.76
N GLY A 432 23.02 5.97 2.29
CA GLY A 432 23.56 5.23 3.44
C GLY A 432 24.58 4.13 3.08
N ALA A 433 24.91 3.98 1.79
CA ALA A 433 25.75 2.89 1.31
C ALA A 433 26.71 3.35 0.21
N ASN A 434 27.92 2.79 0.22
CA ASN A 434 28.90 2.91 -0.86
C ASN A 434 29.05 1.54 -1.54
N LEU A 435 28.80 1.49 -2.84
CA LEU A 435 28.88 0.28 -3.66
C LEU A 435 30.29 0.09 -4.22
N HIS A 436 30.79 -1.15 -4.22
CA HIS A 436 32.13 -1.51 -4.73
C HIS A 436 32.05 -2.44 -5.95
N PRO A 437 31.52 -1.98 -7.11
CA PRO A 437 31.46 -2.78 -8.32
C PRO A 437 32.87 -3.11 -8.82
N ILE A 438 33.06 -4.34 -9.33
CA ILE A 438 34.33 -4.81 -9.91
C ILE A 438 34.22 -4.90 -11.43
N SER A 439 33.25 -5.68 -11.92
CA SER A 439 32.99 -5.86 -13.34
C SER A 439 31.69 -5.20 -13.80
N ALA A 440 30.83 -4.81 -12.86
CA ALA A 440 29.58 -4.11 -13.18
C ALA A 440 29.88 -2.72 -13.76
N GLU A 441 29.20 -2.38 -14.85
CA GLU A 441 29.23 -1.06 -15.45
C GLU A 441 28.51 -0.07 -14.53
N VAL A 442 29.15 1.06 -14.23
CA VAL A 442 28.53 2.13 -13.45
C VAL A 442 27.74 3.05 -14.38
N LEU A 443 26.40 2.95 -14.33
CA LEU A 443 25.49 3.76 -15.13
C LEU A 443 25.29 5.16 -14.52
N ALA A 444 25.32 5.26 -13.20
CA ALA A 444 25.24 6.53 -12.49
C ALA A 444 26.10 6.56 -11.22
N SER A 445 26.66 7.73 -10.93
CA SER A 445 27.37 8.01 -9.69
C SER A 445 26.91 9.34 -9.08
N GLY A 446 26.78 9.36 -7.75
CA GLY A 446 26.71 10.58 -6.97
C GLY A 446 28.10 11.20 -6.86
N ILE A 447 28.20 12.52 -7.04
CA ILE A 447 29.45 13.27 -6.96
C ILE A 447 29.53 13.93 -5.59
N HIS A 448 30.57 13.61 -4.82
CA HIS A 448 30.80 14.17 -3.50
C HIS A 448 32.26 14.63 -3.38
N PRO A 449 32.61 15.63 -2.54
CA PRO A 449 33.98 16.11 -2.41
C PRO A 449 35.01 15.03 -2.04
N THR A 450 34.58 13.95 -1.39
CA THR A 450 35.45 12.83 -0.99
C THR A 450 35.58 11.75 -2.06
N GLY A 451 34.81 11.81 -3.15
CA GLY A 451 34.84 10.83 -4.23
C GLY A 451 33.50 10.68 -4.95
N ASN A 452 33.52 9.88 -6.02
CA ASN A 452 32.31 9.48 -6.73
C ASN A 452 31.80 8.17 -6.14
N PHE A 453 30.50 8.11 -5.88
CA PHE A 453 29.84 6.96 -5.25
C PHE A 453 28.89 6.33 -6.26
N PRO A 454 29.01 5.03 -6.61
CA PRO A 454 28.09 4.40 -7.53
C PRO A 454 26.66 4.36 -6.97
N VAL A 455 25.69 4.72 -7.82
CA VAL A 455 24.26 4.78 -7.48
C VAL A 455 23.46 3.75 -8.26
N LEU A 456 23.79 3.56 -9.54
CA LEU A 456 23.17 2.53 -10.38
C LEU A 456 24.27 1.81 -11.16
N THR A 457 24.34 0.50 -11.02
CA THR A 457 25.26 -0.35 -11.79
C THR A 457 24.50 -1.40 -12.58
N ARG A 458 25.14 -1.93 -13.62
CA ARG A 458 24.61 -2.99 -14.48
C ARG A 458 25.68 -4.03 -14.76
N ASN A 459 25.34 -5.29 -14.57
CA ASN A 459 26.14 -6.41 -15.03
C ASN A 459 25.29 -7.30 -15.96
N LYS A 460 25.88 -7.78 -17.05
CA LYS A 460 25.27 -8.82 -17.87
C LYS A 460 25.70 -10.18 -17.31
N TYR A 461 24.75 -11.10 -17.18
CA TYR A 461 25.03 -12.45 -16.70
C TYR A 461 24.26 -13.45 -17.58
N GLU A 462 24.99 -14.22 -18.37
CA GLU A 462 24.41 -15.12 -19.38
C GLU A 462 23.41 -14.37 -20.28
N ASN A 463 22.14 -14.79 -20.27
CA ASN A 463 21.05 -14.17 -21.02
C ASN A 463 20.37 -13.01 -20.29
N GLY A 464 20.64 -12.86 -18.99
CA GLY A 464 19.98 -11.89 -18.11
C GLY A 464 20.83 -10.66 -17.84
N LYS A 465 20.26 -9.76 -17.02
CA LYS A 465 20.96 -8.58 -16.53
C LYS A 465 20.61 -8.30 -15.08
N VAL A 466 21.61 -7.80 -14.37
CA VAL A 466 21.53 -7.50 -12.95
C VAL A 466 21.87 -6.04 -12.75
N LEU A 467 20.95 -5.31 -12.16
CA LEU A 467 21.12 -3.94 -11.71
C LEU A 467 21.34 -3.93 -10.21
N VAL A 468 22.19 -3.04 -9.73
CA VAL A 468 22.24 -2.71 -8.31
C VAL A 468 21.90 -1.24 -8.18
N PHE A 469 20.77 -0.95 -7.53
CA PHE A 469 20.29 0.40 -7.31
C PHE A 469 20.48 0.78 -5.83
N ASN A 470 21.29 1.80 -5.58
CA ASN A 470 21.62 2.30 -4.24
C ASN A 470 20.43 3.06 -3.62
N ALA A 471 19.40 2.33 -3.20
CA ALA A 471 18.14 2.88 -2.74
C ALA A 471 17.82 2.43 -1.31
N LYS A 472 18.60 2.93 -0.36
CA LYS A 472 18.21 2.88 1.06
C LYS A 472 17.21 4.00 1.35
N THR A 473 16.28 3.75 2.26
CA THR A 473 15.27 4.70 2.70
C THR A 473 15.63 5.18 4.10
N PHE A 474 15.07 4.56 5.13
CA PHE A 474 15.24 4.90 6.53
C PHE A 474 15.08 3.67 7.40
N ARG A 475 15.59 3.73 8.62
CA ARG A 475 15.49 2.66 9.63
C ARG A 475 14.70 3.13 10.84
N TYR A 476 13.76 2.31 11.29
CA TYR A 476 13.11 2.54 12.58
C TYR A 476 14.09 2.30 13.73
N SER A 477 14.08 3.18 14.74
CA SER A 477 14.77 2.90 15.99
C SER A 477 14.21 1.65 16.67
N GLU A 478 15.06 0.91 17.37
CA GLU A 478 14.64 -0.27 18.13
C GLU A 478 13.51 0.08 19.11
N GLY A 479 12.45 -0.72 19.11
CA GLY A 479 11.27 -0.48 19.95
C GLY A 479 10.37 0.69 19.48
N SER A 480 10.65 1.32 18.35
CA SER A 480 9.81 2.42 17.82
C SER A 480 8.35 1.98 17.63
N GLY A 481 7.43 2.74 18.22
CA GLY A 481 5.98 2.59 18.01
C GLY A 481 5.43 3.40 16.83
N ARG A 482 6.28 4.00 15.99
CA ARG A 482 5.82 4.70 14.77
C ARG A 482 5.29 3.71 13.75
N VAL A 483 4.08 3.92 13.26
CA VAL A 483 3.43 2.97 12.35
C VAL A 483 3.73 3.26 10.88
N THR A 484 3.58 4.51 10.45
CA THR A 484 3.85 4.98 9.08
C THR A 484 5.31 5.42 8.90
N VAL A 485 5.61 5.96 7.72
CA VAL A 485 6.92 6.49 7.33
C VAL A 485 7.48 7.44 8.39
N ALA A 486 8.68 7.13 8.90
CA ALA A 486 9.23 7.84 10.07
C ALA A 486 9.86 9.19 9.71
N GLU A 487 10.37 9.33 8.50
CA GLU A 487 11.11 10.50 8.04
C GLU A 487 10.98 10.68 6.52
N PRO A 488 11.16 11.92 6.00
CA PRO A 488 11.14 12.16 4.57
C PRO A 488 12.26 11.42 3.85
N VAL A 489 11.94 10.77 2.74
CA VAL A 489 12.91 10.09 1.87
C VAL A 489 13.07 10.88 0.58
N SER A 490 14.31 11.14 0.20
CA SER A 490 14.65 12.04 -0.92
C SER A 490 14.72 11.34 -2.28
N LEU A 491 14.54 10.01 -2.37
CA LEU A 491 14.63 9.25 -3.62
C LEU A 491 13.82 9.83 -4.80
N PRO A 492 12.58 10.35 -4.62
CA PRO A 492 11.85 10.96 -5.73
C PRO A 492 12.51 12.20 -6.36
N ASN A 493 13.50 12.81 -5.67
CA ASN A 493 14.24 13.98 -6.15
C ASN A 493 15.43 13.63 -7.04
N LEU A 494 15.70 12.34 -7.30
CA LEU A 494 16.80 11.89 -8.15
C LEU A 494 16.77 12.57 -9.54
N PRO A 495 17.92 12.77 -10.19
CA PRO A 495 17.96 13.38 -11.52
C PRO A 495 17.10 12.58 -12.51
N GLN A 496 16.24 13.25 -13.27
CA GLN A 496 15.31 12.61 -14.19
C GLN A 496 16.01 11.63 -15.16
N LYS A 497 17.19 12.01 -15.68
CA LYS A 497 17.99 11.15 -16.57
C LYS A 497 18.36 9.80 -15.93
N LEU A 498 18.67 9.79 -14.62
CA LEU A 498 18.98 8.56 -13.88
C LEU A 498 17.73 7.69 -13.79
N VAL A 499 16.60 8.30 -13.40
CA VAL A 499 15.32 7.61 -13.28
C VAL A 499 14.86 7.03 -14.61
N ASP A 500 15.02 7.75 -15.71
CA ASP A 500 14.69 7.27 -17.05
C ASP A 500 15.55 6.07 -17.47
N ILE A 501 16.84 6.07 -17.14
CA ILE A 501 17.72 4.91 -17.39
C ILE A 501 17.28 3.72 -16.54
N LEU A 502 17.04 3.92 -15.24
CA LEU A 502 16.57 2.86 -14.35
C LEU A 502 15.28 2.24 -14.89
N ARG A 503 14.30 3.08 -15.26
CA ARG A 503 13.02 2.62 -15.79
C ARG A 503 13.18 1.91 -17.14
N ALA A 504 13.99 2.45 -18.05
CA ALA A 504 14.26 1.82 -19.35
C ALA A 504 14.96 0.46 -19.20
N GLU A 505 15.88 0.33 -18.25
CA GLU A 505 16.52 -0.95 -17.95
C GLU A 505 15.50 -1.94 -17.39
N MET A 506 14.67 -1.54 -16.43
CA MET A 506 13.68 -2.44 -15.83
C MET A 506 12.53 -2.83 -16.77
N LEU A 507 12.24 -2.00 -17.78
CA LEU A 507 11.15 -2.22 -18.75
C LEU A 507 11.61 -2.76 -20.11
N SER A 508 12.89 -3.09 -20.30
CA SER A 508 13.44 -3.44 -21.63
C SER A 508 12.69 -4.57 -22.35
N ASP A 509 12.19 -5.54 -21.59
CA ASP A 509 11.51 -6.74 -22.10
C ASP A 509 9.98 -6.67 -22.00
N PHE A 510 9.45 -5.50 -21.61
CA PHE A 510 8.02 -5.25 -21.50
C PHE A 510 7.45 -4.66 -22.81
N PRO A 511 6.15 -4.87 -23.08
CA PRO A 511 5.46 -4.27 -24.23
C PRO A 511 5.07 -2.81 -24.00
N VAL A 512 5.59 -2.17 -22.94
CA VAL A 512 5.28 -0.80 -22.54
C VAL A 512 6.57 -0.07 -22.22
N ASN A 513 6.75 1.11 -22.79
CA ASN A 513 7.83 2.02 -22.48
C ASN A 513 7.20 3.38 -22.13
N VAL A 514 7.60 3.93 -20.99
CA VAL A 514 7.05 5.16 -20.43
C VAL A 514 8.19 6.08 -20.03
N GLN A 515 8.15 7.33 -20.48
CA GLN A 515 9.02 8.40 -20.01
C GLN A 515 8.14 9.46 -19.35
N VAL A 516 8.26 9.57 -18.04
CA VAL A 516 7.50 10.49 -17.20
C VAL A 516 8.42 11.04 -16.10
N GLN A 517 8.12 12.24 -15.63
CA GLN A 517 8.79 12.80 -14.46
C GLN A 517 8.58 11.90 -13.22
N SER A 518 9.51 11.93 -12.27
CA SER A 518 9.25 11.43 -10.92
C SER A 518 7.92 12.00 -10.36
N ARG A 519 7.31 11.24 -9.44
CA ARG A 519 5.97 11.45 -8.89
C ARG A 519 4.84 11.31 -9.91
N VAL A 520 5.08 10.56 -10.98
CA VAL A 520 4.02 10.01 -11.83
C VAL A 520 3.94 8.51 -11.60
N GLY A 521 2.83 8.06 -11.02
CA GLY A 521 2.55 6.63 -10.88
C GLY A 521 2.22 6.00 -12.23
N VAL A 522 2.76 4.82 -12.50
CA VAL A 522 2.52 4.06 -13.74
C VAL A 522 1.85 2.75 -13.38
N TYR A 523 0.64 2.52 -13.91
CA TYR A 523 -0.14 1.30 -13.67
C TYR A 523 -0.56 0.72 -15.00
N TRP A 524 -0.22 -0.54 -15.23
CA TRP A 524 -0.46 -1.18 -16.51
C TRP A 524 -1.34 -2.42 -16.30
N TYR A 525 -2.41 -2.54 -17.09
CA TYR A 525 -3.39 -3.62 -16.99
C TYR A 525 -3.66 -4.17 -18.39
N SER A 526 -2.86 -5.12 -18.88
CA SER A 526 -3.01 -5.72 -20.21
C SER A 526 -3.10 -4.67 -21.35
N ASN A 527 -4.32 -4.23 -21.69
CA ASN A 527 -4.65 -3.24 -22.71
C ASN A 527 -4.81 -1.79 -22.19
N LEU A 528 -4.74 -1.55 -20.88
CA LEU A 528 -4.88 -0.21 -20.30
C LEU A 528 -3.56 0.24 -19.67
N LEU A 529 -3.17 1.49 -19.90
CA LEU A 529 -2.10 2.16 -19.18
C LEU A 529 -2.67 3.39 -18.49
N VAL A 530 -2.57 3.43 -17.16
CA VAL A 530 -2.97 4.57 -16.35
C VAL A 530 -1.72 5.27 -15.83
N LEU A 531 -1.64 6.58 -16.05
CA LEU A 531 -0.59 7.45 -15.53
C LEU A 531 -1.21 8.44 -14.56
N THR A 532 -0.77 8.47 -13.30
CA THR A 532 -1.30 9.39 -12.28
C THR A 532 -0.25 10.42 -11.90
N ASN A 533 -0.49 11.70 -12.20
CA ASN A 533 0.44 12.77 -11.90
C ASN A 533 0.23 13.30 -10.47
N PHE A 534 1.17 13.03 -9.57
CA PHE A 534 1.14 13.52 -8.18
C PHE A 534 1.94 14.82 -8.00
N ASN A 535 2.40 15.44 -9.09
CA ASN A 535 3.01 16.75 -9.06
C ASN A 535 1.93 17.84 -9.00
N ASP A 536 2.29 18.99 -8.43
CA ASP A 536 1.43 20.19 -8.40
C ASP A 536 1.45 20.96 -9.73
N GLN A 537 2.14 20.44 -10.73
CA GLN A 537 2.26 21.03 -12.07
C GLN A 537 1.91 19.96 -13.12
N SER A 538 1.49 20.41 -14.30
CA SER A 538 1.34 19.53 -15.45
C SER A 538 2.70 18.91 -15.82
N VAL A 539 2.69 17.66 -16.24
CA VAL A 539 3.90 16.93 -16.65
C VAL A 539 3.72 16.35 -18.04
N GLU A 540 4.79 16.37 -18.85
CA GLU A 540 4.82 15.67 -20.13
C GLU A 540 5.02 14.17 -19.89
N ALA A 541 4.25 13.36 -20.61
CA ALA A 541 4.40 11.92 -20.67
C ALA A 541 4.66 11.49 -22.12
N LYS A 542 5.63 10.59 -22.30
CA LYS A 542 5.87 9.89 -23.56
C LYS A 542 5.66 8.40 -23.38
N VAL A 543 4.82 7.82 -24.22
CA VAL A 543 4.44 6.40 -24.13
C VAL A 543 4.67 5.75 -25.47
N ALA A 544 5.30 4.56 -25.46
CA ALA A 544 5.32 3.66 -26.60
C ALA A 544 4.80 2.29 -26.16
N LEU A 545 3.90 1.71 -26.95
CA LEU A 545 3.26 0.43 -26.69
C LEU A 545 3.57 -0.56 -27.81
N LYS A 546 3.59 -1.86 -27.49
CA LYS A 546 3.67 -2.96 -28.45
C LYS A 546 2.36 -3.76 -28.44
N PRO A 547 1.76 -4.09 -29.61
CA PRO A 547 2.15 -3.64 -30.96
C PRO A 547 2.03 -2.11 -31.13
N THR A 548 2.64 -1.57 -32.18
CA THR A 548 2.65 -0.12 -32.45
C THR A 548 1.26 0.38 -32.86
N TYR A 549 0.84 1.51 -32.29
CA TYR A 549 -0.42 2.18 -32.60
C TYR A 549 -0.22 3.37 -33.54
N THR A 550 -1.27 3.73 -34.28
CA THR A 550 -1.30 4.85 -35.22
C THR A 550 -2.58 5.66 -35.04
N GLY A 551 -2.57 6.94 -35.42
CA GLY A 551 -3.75 7.81 -35.38
C GLY A 551 -3.96 8.49 -34.02
N HIS A 552 -5.15 9.04 -33.82
CA HIS A 552 -5.45 9.85 -32.63
C HIS A 552 -5.71 9.02 -31.38
N ALA A 553 -5.12 9.44 -30.26
CA ALA A 553 -5.35 8.86 -28.95
C ALA A 553 -6.24 9.78 -28.11
N LYS A 554 -7.25 9.18 -27.47
CA LYS A 554 -8.10 9.86 -26.48
C LYS A 554 -7.98 9.18 -25.14
N ASP A 555 -8.17 9.96 -24.09
CA ASP A 555 -8.29 9.45 -22.75
C ASP A 555 -9.55 8.58 -22.63
N ALA A 556 -9.40 7.35 -22.15
CA ALA A 556 -10.51 6.39 -22.09
C ALA A 556 -11.58 6.75 -21.05
N VAL A 557 -11.25 7.60 -20.06
CA VAL A 557 -12.17 8.06 -19.03
C VAL A 557 -12.82 9.38 -19.42
N THR A 558 -12.01 10.40 -19.73
CA THR A 558 -12.49 11.76 -19.98
C THR A 558 -12.85 12.04 -21.44
N GLN A 559 -12.47 11.16 -22.38
CA GLN A 559 -12.62 11.32 -23.83
C GLN A 559 -11.89 12.53 -24.42
N ARG A 560 -11.05 13.20 -23.62
CA ARG A 560 -10.18 14.30 -24.07
C ARG A 560 -9.15 13.77 -25.07
N MET A 561 -8.86 14.56 -26.10
CA MET A 561 -7.75 14.27 -27.02
C MET A 561 -6.42 14.36 -26.28
N LEU A 562 -5.65 13.27 -26.28
CA LEU A 562 -4.30 13.24 -25.72
C LEU A 562 -3.27 13.68 -26.76
N GLY A 563 -3.43 13.21 -28.00
CA GLY A 563 -2.51 13.52 -29.10
C GLY A 563 -2.65 12.54 -30.26
N GLU A 564 -1.62 12.44 -31.07
CA GLU A 564 -1.52 11.48 -32.18
C GLU A 564 -0.29 10.60 -31.96
N TRP A 565 -0.41 9.31 -32.32
CA TRP A 565 0.72 8.40 -32.35
C TRP A 565 1.64 8.75 -33.53
N ALA A 566 2.83 9.26 -33.22
CA ALA A 566 3.88 9.58 -34.19
C ALA A 566 5.07 8.64 -33.98
N ASP A 567 5.51 7.95 -35.04
CA ASP A 567 6.59 6.96 -34.98
C ASP A 567 6.41 5.89 -33.88
N GLY A 568 5.16 5.55 -33.58
CA GLY A 568 4.80 4.60 -32.53
C GLY A 568 4.90 5.11 -31.09
N GLN A 569 5.06 6.42 -30.91
CA GLN A 569 5.09 7.10 -29.63
C GLN A 569 3.95 8.12 -29.52
N LEU A 570 3.34 8.19 -28.35
CA LEU A 570 2.37 9.21 -27.97
C LEU A 570 3.03 10.16 -26.96
N THR A 571 2.98 11.47 -27.24
CA THR A 571 3.43 12.52 -26.30
C THR A 571 2.25 13.39 -25.94
N PHE A 572 2.05 13.64 -24.64
CA PHE A 572 0.93 14.43 -24.14
C PHE A 572 1.21 14.97 -22.72
N GLU A 573 0.40 15.93 -22.27
CA GLU A 573 0.48 16.46 -20.91
C GLU A 573 -0.57 15.81 -20.00
N ILE A 574 -0.14 15.43 -18.79
CA ILE A 574 -1.03 15.05 -17.69
C ILE A 574 -1.14 16.26 -16.77
N PRO A 575 -2.35 16.84 -16.56
CA PRO A 575 -2.52 17.97 -15.65
C PRO A 575 -2.06 17.65 -14.22
N ALA A 576 -1.73 18.69 -13.47
CA ALA A 576 -1.40 18.57 -12.05
C ALA A 576 -2.47 17.78 -11.30
N ARG A 577 -2.06 16.82 -10.46
CA ARG A 577 -2.97 16.06 -9.58
C ARG A 577 -4.10 15.31 -10.30
N GLN A 578 -3.91 14.99 -11.58
CA GLN A 578 -4.87 14.24 -12.40
C GLN A 578 -4.24 12.96 -12.94
N PHE A 579 -5.08 12.10 -13.52
CA PHE A 579 -4.63 10.90 -14.21
C PHE A 579 -5.05 10.89 -15.67
N ALA A 580 -4.35 10.10 -16.46
CA ALA A 580 -4.71 9.82 -17.85
C ALA A 580 -4.79 8.31 -18.07
N VAL A 581 -5.78 7.87 -18.86
CA VAL A 581 -6.01 6.47 -19.20
C VAL A 581 -5.87 6.26 -20.70
N ILE A 582 -4.83 5.53 -21.09
CA ILE A 582 -4.59 5.14 -22.47
C ILE A 582 -5.14 3.72 -22.62
N SER A 583 -6.08 3.55 -23.54
CA SER A 583 -6.54 2.23 -23.95
C SER A 583 -5.90 1.86 -25.27
N ARG A 584 -5.34 0.65 -25.31
CA ARG A 584 -4.92 -0.02 -26.54
C ARG A 584 -6.13 -0.30 -27.43
#